data_AF-A0A0C2WJT2-F1
#
_entry.id   AF-A0A0C2WJT2-F1
#
_cell.length_a   1.000
_cell.length_b   1.000
_cell.length_c   1.000
_cell.angle_alpha   90.00
_cell.angle_beta   90.00
_cell.angle_gamma   90.00
#
_symmetry.space_group_name_H-M   'P 1'
#
loop_
_entity.id
_entity.type
_entity.pdbx_description
1 polymer ?
#
loop_
_entity_poly.entity_id
_entity_poly.type
_entity_poly.pdbx_seq_one_letter_code
_entity_poly.pdbx_strand_id
1 'polypeptide(L)'
;VNPESVIAQCKEHAHKKDHPVHTRISSYRRDEDAAQVPKYTIPKEGMPSRSAYQLLHDETQLDGNPTLNLASFVHTWMPPEAEKLFIENINKNIVDLDEYPAAASVHNRCISIIADLWKAPKDCKPVGTATAGSSEAIMLGG
;
A
#
# COMPACT_ATOMS: atom_id res chain seq x y z
N VAL A 1 -50.99 8.25 27.19
CA VAL A 1 -49.62 8.69 27.54
C VAL A 1 -49.32 9.92 26.71
N ASN A 2 -49.10 11.08 27.32
CA ASN A 2 -48.87 12.33 26.58
C ASN A 2 -47.44 12.32 26.01
N PRO A 3 -47.23 12.48 24.68
CA PRO A 3 -45.92 12.39 24.07
C PRO A 3 -44.96 13.50 24.53
N GLU A 4 -45.46 14.68 24.85
CA GLU A 4 -44.62 15.81 25.26
C GLU A 4 -44.04 15.62 26.66
N SER A 5 -44.77 14.97 27.57
CA SER A 5 -44.28 14.69 28.93
C SER A 5 -43.15 13.66 28.94
N VAL A 6 -43.16 12.72 27.99
CA VAL A 6 -42.09 11.71 27.85
C VAL A 6 -40.80 12.35 27.33
N ILE A 7 -40.91 13.28 26.39
CA ILE A 7 -39.75 14.00 25.83
C ILE A 7 -39.11 14.92 26.89
N ALA A 8 -39.91 15.54 27.75
CA ALA A 8 -39.41 16.36 28.85
C ALA A 8 -38.64 15.54 29.90
N GLN A 9 -39.16 14.37 30.28
CA GLN A 9 -38.48 13.48 31.24
C GLN A 9 -37.16 12.92 30.71
N CYS A 10 -37.04 12.70 29.40
CA CYS A 10 -35.79 12.26 28.78
C CYS A 10 -34.67 13.32 28.80
N LYS A 11 -34.98 14.61 28.99
CA LYS A 11 -33.98 15.69 29.02
C LYS A 11 -33.33 15.88 30.40
N GLU A 12 -33.96 15.44 31.49
CA GLU A 12 -33.48 15.72 32.86
C GLU A 12 -32.53 14.66 33.43
N HIS A 13 -32.25 13.57 32.71
CA HIS A 13 -31.23 12.63 33.14
C HIS A 13 -29.83 13.21 32.87
N ALA A 14 -29.25 13.83 33.89
CA ALA A 14 -27.84 14.21 33.90
C ALA A 14 -26.98 12.98 33.59
N HIS A 15 -26.25 13.03 32.47
CA HIS A 15 -25.23 12.04 32.13
C HIS A 15 -24.23 11.95 33.28
N LYS A 16 -24.30 10.86 34.06
CA LYS A 16 -23.18 10.48 34.93
C LYS A 16 -21.97 10.30 34.00
N LYS A 17 -20.90 11.04 34.29
CA LYS A 17 -19.61 10.83 33.63
C LYS A 17 -19.10 9.45 34.04
N ASP A 18 -19.36 8.46 33.21
CA ASP A 18 -18.77 7.13 33.38
C ASP A 18 -17.25 7.20 33.13
N HIS A 19 -16.52 6.48 33.97
CA HIS A 19 -15.09 6.22 33.84
C HIS A 19 -14.76 5.66 32.44
N PRO A 20 -13.51 5.85 31.93
CA PRO A 20 -13.19 5.48 30.56
C PRO A 20 -13.14 3.95 30.45
N VAL A 21 -14.28 3.37 30.12
CA VAL A 21 -14.32 2.03 29.55
C VAL A 21 -13.79 2.20 28.14
N HIS A 22 -12.60 1.66 27.86
CA HIS A 22 -12.11 1.44 26.50
C HIS A 22 -12.99 0.38 25.83
N THR A 23 -14.26 0.70 25.62
CA THR A 23 -15.16 -0.06 24.78
C THR A 23 -14.61 0.11 23.38
N ARG A 24 -14.10 -0.96 22.78
CA ARG A 24 -13.82 -1.02 21.34
C ARG A 24 -15.16 -0.88 20.62
N ILE A 25 -15.64 0.35 20.49
CA ILE A 25 -16.75 0.67 19.62
C ILE A 25 -16.22 0.45 18.22
N SER A 26 -16.67 -0.62 17.57
CA SER A 26 -16.62 -0.71 16.11
C SER A 26 -17.52 0.41 15.60
N SER A 27 -16.97 1.60 15.38
CA SER A 27 -17.70 2.68 14.77
C SER A 27 -17.98 2.27 13.32
N TYR A 28 -19.23 1.89 13.06
CA TYR A 28 -19.76 1.83 11.69
C TYR A 28 -20.00 3.25 11.11
N ARG A 29 -19.57 4.30 11.82
CA ARG A 29 -19.64 5.72 11.42
C ARG A 29 -18.48 6.10 10.52
N ARG A 30 -18.31 5.36 9.41
CA ARG A 30 -17.21 5.58 8.46
C ARG A 30 -17.17 7.01 7.93
N ASP A 31 -18.32 7.61 7.65
CA ASP A 31 -18.39 8.95 7.04
C ASP A 31 -17.95 10.05 8.01
N GLU A 32 -18.29 9.95 9.30
CA GLU A 32 -17.88 10.93 10.32
C GLU A 32 -16.40 10.78 10.67
N ASP A 33 -15.92 9.54 10.80
CA ASP A 33 -14.51 9.25 11.09
C ASP A 33 -13.62 9.68 9.91
N ALA A 34 -14.04 9.44 8.67
CA ALA A 34 -13.33 9.87 7.46
C ALA A 34 -13.30 11.39 7.27
N ALA A 35 -14.41 12.08 7.59
CA ALA A 35 -14.50 13.54 7.50
C ALA A 35 -13.58 14.26 8.49
N GLN A 36 -13.16 13.59 9.57
CA GLN A 36 -12.33 14.18 10.63
C GLN A 36 -10.83 13.89 10.50
N VAL A 37 -10.40 12.98 9.63
CA VAL A 37 -8.96 12.73 9.43
C VAL A 37 -8.33 13.93 8.69
N PRO A 38 -7.34 14.63 9.30
CA PRO A 38 -6.65 15.72 8.62
C PRO A 38 -5.90 15.20 7.39
N LYS A 39 -6.18 15.77 6.21
CA LYS A 39 -5.59 15.33 4.93
C LYS A 39 -4.20 15.92 4.64
N TYR A 40 -3.93 17.11 5.16
CA TYR A 40 -2.76 17.91 4.78
C TYR A 40 -1.81 18.19 5.94
N THR A 41 -2.07 17.59 7.09
CA THR A 41 -1.27 17.76 8.31
C THR A 41 -1.23 16.43 9.06
N ILE A 42 -0.13 16.17 9.75
CA ILE A 42 -0.03 14.98 10.61
C ILE A 42 -1.08 15.07 11.73
N PRO A 43 -1.91 14.04 11.94
CA PRO A 43 -2.89 14.05 13.03
C PRO A 43 -2.17 14.06 14.39
N LYS A 44 -2.75 14.78 15.35
CA LYS A 44 -2.18 14.88 16.72
C LYS A 44 -2.23 13.55 17.48
N GLU A 45 -3.21 12.72 17.17
CA GLU A 45 -3.42 11.41 17.77
C GLU A 45 -3.49 10.36 16.66
N GLY A 46 -2.98 9.16 16.95
CA GLY A 46 -3.07 8.03 16.04
C GLY A 46 -4.49 7.44 16.02
N MET A 47 -4.82 6.77 14.93
CA MET A 47 -6.06 6.00 14.80
C MET A 47 -5.76 4.48 14.78
N PRO A 48 -6.74 3.61 15.09
CA PRO A 48 -6.56 2.17 14.97
C PRO A 48 -6.18 1.75 13.54
N SER A 49 -5.24 0.82 13.41
CA SER A 49 -4.72 0.37 12.10
C SER A 49 -5.81 -0.16 11.16
N ARG A 50 -6.81 -0.86 11.71
CA ARG A 50 -7.97 -1.35 10.94
C ARG A 50 -8.81 -0.21 10.36
N SER A 51 -9.00 0.86 11.12
CA SER A 51 -9.75 2.04 10.66
C SER A 51 -8.97 2.80 9.59
N ALA A 52 -7.66 2.97 9.77
CA ALA A 52 -6.79 3.56 8.74
C ALA A 52 -6.78 2.74 7.45
N TYR A 53 -6.68 1.42 7.54
CA TYR A 53 -6.76 0.52 6.39
C TYR A 53 -8.08 0.68 5.66
N GLN A 54 -9.22 0.60 6.36
CA GLN A 54 -10.53 0.67 5.71
C GLN A 54 -10.74 2.03 5.03
N LEU A 55 -10.30 3.13 5.66
CA LEU A 55 -10.38 4.47 5.09
C LEU A 55 -9.64 4.55 3.75
N LEU A 56 -8.36 4.15 3.73
CA LEU A 56 -7.52 4.20 2.53
C LEU A 56 -7.98 3.21 1.47
N HIS A 57 -8.47 2.04 1.90
CA HIS A 57 -9.02 1.04 1.02
C HIS A 57 -10.28 1.55 0.31
N ASP A 58 -11.22 2.15 1.04
CA ASP A 58 -12.45 2.69 0.47
C ASP A 58 -12.16 3.89 -0.46
N GLU A 59 -11.17 4.73 -0.14
CA GLU A 59 -10.74 5.85 -1.00
C GLU A 59 -10.11 5.36 -2.31
N THR A 60 -9.22 4.36 -2.24
CA THR A 60 -8.54 3.79 -3.43
C THR A 60 -9.48 2.93 -4.29
N GLN A 61 -10.63 2.49 -3.79
CA GLN A 61 -11.66 1.83 -4.62
C GLN A 61 -12.31 2.76 -5.66
N LEU A 62 -12.13 4.08 -5.53
CA LEU A 62 -12.59 5.04 -6.54
C LEU A 62 -11.70 5.07 -7.78
N ASP A 63 -10.52 4.46 -7.73
CA ASP A 63 -9.63 4.33 -8.89
C ASP A 63 -10.23 3.39 -9.95
N GLY A 64 -9.86 3.64 -11.21
CA GLY A 64 -10.26 2.78 -12.32
C GLY A 64 -9.66 1.38 -12.21
N ASN A 65 -10.41 0.36 -12.65
CA ASN A 65 -9.90 -1.01 -12.67
C ASN A 65 -8.69 -1.12 -13.62
N PRO A 66 -7.50 -1.51 -13.14
CA PRO A 66 -6.29 -1.62 -13.96
C PRO A 66 -6.44 -2.56 -15.17
N THR A 67 -7.23 -3.63 -15.05
CA THR A 67 -7.49 -4.56 -16.17
C THR A 67 -8.27 -3.90 -17.31
N LEU A 68 -9.01 -2.83 -17.04
CA LEU A 68 -9.76 -2.07 -18.04
C LEU A 68 -8.97 -0.88 -18.60
N ASN A 69 -7.76 -0.63 -18.09
CA ASN A 69 -6.92 0.46 -18.56
C ASN A 69 -6.12 0.04 -19.81
N LEU A 70 -6.63 0.42 -20.99
CA LEU A 70 -5.99 0.15 -22.28
C LEU A 70 -4.98 1.22 -22.72
N ALA A 71 -4.77 2.26 -21.92
CA ALA A 71 -3.86 3.37 -22.25
C ALA A 71 -2.44 3.16 -21.70
N SER A 72 -2.25 2.25 -20.74
CA SER A 72 -0.96 2.01 -20.10
C SER A 72 -0.18 0.87 -20.74
N PHE A 73 1.14 0.97 -20.70
CA PHE A 73 2.07 -0.10 -21.08
C PHE A 73 2.56 -0.94 -19.89
N VAL A 74 2.16 -0.59 -18.67
CA VAL A 74 2.56 -1.35 -17.46
C VAL A 74 1.74 -2.63 -17.34
N HIS A 75 2.34 -3.67 -16.75
CA HIS A 75 1.63 -4.91 -16.47
C HIS A 75 0.59 -4.67 -15.36
N THR A 76 -0.65 -5.15 -15.57
CA THR A 76 -1.76 -5.01 -14.61
C THR A 76 -2.23 -6.35 -14.04
N TRP A 77 -1.52 -7.44 -14.36
CA TRP A 77 -1.79 -8.78 -13.86
C TRP A 77 -0.50 -9.60 -13.76
N MET A 78 -0.44 -10.50 -12.77
CA MET A 78 0.62 -11.50 -12.60
C MET A 78 0.06 -12.82 -12.05
N PRO A 79 0.69 -13.98 -12.33
CA PRO A 79 0.26 -15.26 -11.75
C PRO A 79 0.35 -15.29 -10.21
N PRO A 80 -0.48 -16.08 -9.51
CA PRO A 80 -0.50 -16.16 -8.04
C PRO A 80 0.85 -16.53 -7.41
N GLU A 81 1.64 -17.39 -8.07
CA GLU A 81 2.96 -17.79 -7.60
C GLU A 81 3.94 -16.61 -7.63
N ALA A 82 3.81 -15.73 -8.63
CA ALA A 82 4.63 -14.54 -8.74
C ALA A 82 4.23 -13.48 -7.70
N GLU A 83 2.93 -13.31 -7.43
CA GLU A 83 2.44 -12.43 -6.36
C GLU A 83 2.93 -12.91 -4.99
N LYS A 84 2.87 -14.21 -4.73
CA LYS A 84 3.40 -14.82 -3.50
C LYS A 84 4.89 -14.52 -3.33
N LEU A 85 5.69 -14.75 -4.37
CA LEU A 85 7.12 -14.42 -4.35
C LEU A 85 7.36 -12.93 -4.10
N PHE A 86 6.56 -12.04 -4.71
CA PHE A 86 6.68 -10.61 -4.47
C PHE A 86 6.44 -10.26 -2.99
N ILE A 87 5.34 -10.72 -2.40
CA ILE A 87 4.99 -10.45 -1.00
C ILE A 87 6.05 -11.03 -0.04
N GLU A 88 6.55 -12.25 -0.30
CA GLU A 88 7.60 -12.89 0.52
C GLU A 88 8.93 -12.13 0.51
N ASN A 89 9.18 -11.30 -0.50
CA ASN A 89 10.46 -10.61 -0.70
C ASN A 89 10.35 -9.07 -0.57
N ILE A 90 9.18 -8.52 -0.24
CA ILE A 90 8.93 -7.07 -0.17
C ILE A 90 9.81 -6.33 0.85
N ASN A 91 10.32 -7.04 1.85
CA ASN A 91 11.17 -6.51 2.92
C ASN A 91 12.68 -6.60 2.61
N LYS A 92 13.07 -7.13 1.44
CA LYS A 92 14.48 -7.23 1.06
C LYS A 92 14.96 -5.95 0.38
N ASN A 93 16.03 -5.38 0.91
CA ASN A 93 16.67 -4.22 0.31
C ASN A 93 17.67 -4.66 -0.77
N ILE A 94 17.38 -4.36 -2.04
CA ILE A 94 18.22 -4.79 -3.16
C ILE A 94 19.64 -4.16 -3.16
N VAL A 95 19.82 -3.03 -2.47
CA VAL A 95 21.13 -2.37 -2.36
C VAL A 95 22.05 -3.09 -1.37
N ASP A 96 21.49 -3.84 -0.43
CA ASP A 96 22.23 -4.57 0.60
C ASP A 96 22.61 -5.97 0.10
N LEU A 97 23.61 -6.02 -0.78
CA LEU A 97 24.02 -7.25 -1.48
C LEU A 97 24.65 -8.29 -0.55
N ASP A 98 25.26 -7.85 0.55
CA ASP A 98 25.94 -8.71 1.52
C ASP A 98 24.91 -9.46 2.39
N GLU A 99 23.81 -8.82 2.76
CA GLU A 99 22.72 -9.44 3.52
C GLU A 99 21.85 -10.35 2.65
N TYR A 100 21.71 -10.03 1.35
CA TYR A 100 20.84 -10.78 0.42
C TYR A 100 21.58 -11.37 -0.80
N PRO A 101 22.57 -12.24 -0.61
CA PRO A 101 23.40 -12.77 -1.70
C PRO A 101 22.61 -13.63 -2.69
N ALA A 102 21.54 -14.29 -2.23
CA ALA A 102 20.64 -15.05 -3.11
C ALA A 102 19.87 -14.12 -4.07
N ALA A 103 19.41 -12.96 -3.60
CA ALA A 103 18.73 -11.96 -4.43
C ALA A 103 19.71 -11.36 -5.45
N ALA A 104 20.94 -11.04 -5.01
CA ALA A 104 22.01 -10.60 -5.90
C ALA A 104 22.34 -11.64 -6.99
N SER A 105 22.34 -12.93 -6.65
CA SER A 105 22.53 -14.01 -7.63
C SER A 105 21.42 -14.04 -8.68
N VAL A 106 20.15 -13.92 -8.27
CA VAL A 106 19.01 -13.86 -9.19
C VAL A 106 19.11 -12.63 -10.10
N HIS A 107 19.43 -11.47 -9.54
CA HIS A 107 19.66 -10.23 -10.30
C HIS A 107 20.72 -10.41 -11.40
N ASN A 108 21.89 -10.97 -11.05
CA ASN A 108 22.96 -11.22 -12.01
C ASN A 108 22.58 -12.22 -13.11
N ARG A 109 21.74 -13.21 -12.79
CA ARG A 109 21.19 -14.12 -13.80
C ARG A 109 20.25 -13.39 -14.76
N CYS A 110 19.38 -12.51 -14.27
CA CYS A 110 18.51 -11.69 -15.13
C CYS A 110 19.31 -10.81 -16.09
N ILE A 111 20.39 -10.16 -15.62
CA ILE A 111 21.30 -9.40 -16.50
C ILE A 111 21.89 -10.32 -17.57
N SER A 112 22.37 -11.49 -17.19
CA SER A 112 22.97 -12.44 -18.13
C SER A 112 21.97 -12.93 -19.18
N ILE A 113 20.73 -13.19 -18.78
CA ILE A 113 19.64 -13.62 -19.67
C ILE A 113 19.29 -12.50 -20.67
N ILE A 114 19.15 -11.25 -20.19
CA ILE A 114 18.83 -10.10 -21.06
C ILE A 114 19.98 -9.82 -22.03
N ALA A 115 21.23 -9.90 -21.57
CA ALA A 115 22.40 -9.71 -22.42
C ALA A 115 22.49 -10.77 -23.54
N ASP A 116 22.22 -12.05 -23.23
CA ASP A 116 22.17 -13.11 -24.25
C ASP A 116 20.99 -12.92 -25.23
N LEU A 117 19.84 -12.48 -24.71
CA LEU A 117 18.66 -12.15 -25.52
C LEU A 117 19.00 -11.04 -26.54
N TRP A 118 19.74 -10.02 -26.13
CA TRP A 118 20.19 -8.90 -26.97
C TRP A 118 21.49 -9.15 -27.74
N LYS A 119 22.02 -10.38 -27.72
CA LYS A 119 23.23 -10.77 -28.47
C LYS A 119 24.47 -9.95 -28.11
N ALA A 120 24.65 -9.68 -26.81
CA ALA A 120 25.89 -9.09 -26.31
C ALA A 120 27.12 -9.96 -26.70
N PRO A 121 28.30 -9.35 -26.90
CA PRO A 121 29.52 -10.08 -27.24
C PRO A 121 29.85 -11.18 -26.21
N LYS A 122 30.08 -12.41 -26.68
CA LYS A 122 30.26 -13.60 -25.82
C LYS A 122 31.63 -13.68 -25.16
N ASP A 123 32.58 -12.91 -25.67
CA ASP A 123 33.92 -12.73 -25.15
C ASP A 123 33.97 -11.82 -23.92
N CYS A 124 32.88 -11.11 -23.63
CA CYS A 124 32.79 -10.19 -22.51
C CYS A 124 31.80 -10.69 -21.44
N LYS A 125 32.12 -10.43 -20.17
CA LYS A 125 31.15 -10.60 -19.08
C LYS A 125 30.07 -9.51 -19.24
N PRO A 126 28.77 -9.86 -19.26
CA PRO A 126 27.71 -8.87 -19.30
C PRO A 126 27.82 -7.88 -18.14
N VAL A 127 27.70 -6.59 -18.46
CA VAL A 127 27.65 -5.49 -17.49
C VAL A 127 26.27 -4.85 -17.60
N GLY A 128 25.58 -4.73 -16.48
CA GLY A 128 24.25 -4.13 -16.40
C GLY A 128 23.76 -4.07 -14.95
N THR A 129 22.61 -3.43 -14.74
CA THR A 129 21.94 -3.35 -13.45
C THR A 129 20.43 -3.28 -13.66
N ALA A 130 19.66 -3.76 -12.68
CA ALA A 130 18.25 -3.43 -12.57
C ALA A 130 18.09 -1.95 -12.21
N THR A 131 17.01 -1.35 -12.70
CA THR A 131 16.62 0.04 -12.47
C THR A 131 15.14 0.08 -12.07
N ALA A 132 14.69 1.18 -11.47
CA ALA A 132 13.28 1.39 -11.15
C ALA A 132 12.40 1.45 -12.42
N GLY A 133 12.98 1.88 -13.53
CA GLY A 133 12.34 1.94 -14.84
C GLY A 133 13.28 2.43 -15.93
N SER A 134 12.78 2.48 -17.16
CA SER A 134 13.58 2.88 -18.33
C SER A 134 14.14 4.31 -18.24
N SER A 135 13.49 5.22 -17.51
CA SER A 135 13.99 6.58 -17.31
C SER A 135 15.37 6.60 -16.63
N GLU A 136 15.54 5.85 -15.54
CA GLU A 136 16.82 5.69 -14.86
C GLU A 136 17.84 4.98 -15.75
N ALA A 137 17.43 3.93 -16.46
CA ALA A 137 18.32 3.20 -17.39
C ALA A 137 18.86 4.12 -18.51
N ILE A 138 18.01 4.99 -19.08
CA ILE A 138 18.42 5.95 -20.10
C ILE A 138 19.41 6.97 -19.51
N MET A 139 19.14 7.50 -18.30
CA MET A 139 20.05 8.44 -17.64
C MET A 139 21.43 7.83 -17.34
N LEU A 140 21.48 6.53 -17.01
CA LEU A 140 22.75 5.82 -16.81
C LEU A 140 23.46 5.48 -18.12
N GLY A 141 22.71 5.22 -19.19
CA GLY A 141 23.24 4.87 -20.50
C GLY A 141 23.91 6.03 -21.24
N GLY A 142 23.43 7.27 -21.01
CA GLY A 142 23.89 8.47 -21.70
C GLY A 142 23.10 8.78 -22.97
#